data_AF-A0A8J8JRU6-F1
#
_entry.id   AF-A0A8J8JRU6-F1
#
_cell.length_a   1.000
_cell.length_b   1.000
_cell.length_c   1.000
_cell.angle_alpha   90.00
_cell.angle_beta   90.00
_cell.angle_gamma   90.00
#
_symmetry.space_group_name_H-M   'P 1'
#
loop_
_entity.id
_entity.type
_entity.pdbx_description
1 polymer ?
#
loop_
_entity_poly.entity_id
_entity_poly.type
_entity_poly.pdbx_seq_one_letter_code
_entity_poly.pdbx_strand_id
1 'polypeptide(L)'
;MTQNPLTAMFTAQRTAIEQSQQLTHDALEAQKTSFGAVVDAVESSSSAVETNAEFTKGAVAAYFDAVEASLPEDGPDLEEFRAQFEENVDAMTDAQQESLSAVAEALQESEAAYDEFAASYAEVVDTSFEAVLEAHQQAEENASAMTENVDAVAEEFDVSA
;
A
#
# COMPACT_ATOMS: atom_id res chain seq x y z
N MET A 1 -22.99 -0.32 -41.76
CA MET A 1 -22.92 -1.02 -40.47
C MET A 1 -23.38 -0.06 -39.39
N THR A 2 -24.70 0.11 -39.27
CA THR A 2 -25.28 0.81 -38.13
C THR A 2 -25.01 -0.04 -36.91
N GLN A 3 -24.23 0.48 -35.96
CA GLN A 3 -24.06 -0.15 -34.64
C GLN A 3 -25.47 -0.39 -34.08
N ASN A 4 -25.85 -1.65 -33.93
CA ASN A 4 -27.11 -1.99 -33.29
C ASN A 4 -27.05 -1.43 -31.85
N PRO A 5 -28.06 -0.68 -31.38
CA PRO A 5 -28.09 -0.15 -30.01
C PRO A 5 -27.89 -1.24 -28.95
N LEU A 6 -28.23 -2.50 -29.27
CA LEU A 6 -27.94 -3.67 -28.44
C LEU A 6 -26.43 -3.91 -28.29
N THR A 7 -25.68 -3.96 -29.41
CA THR A 7 -24.21 -4.12 -29.42
C THR A 7 -23.50 -2.98 -28.69
N ALA A 8 -24.00 -1.75 -28.82
CA ALA A 8 -23.45 -0.60 -28.09
C ALA A 8 -23.63 -0.75 -26.57
N MET A 9 -24.77 -1.28 -26.13
CA MET A 9 -25.04 -1.58 -24.72
C MET A 9 -24.15 -2.71 -24.18
N PHE A 10 -23.99 -3.81 -24.93
CA PHE A 10 -23.06 -4.90 -24.56
C PHE A 10 -21.62 -4.38 -24.47
N THR A 11 -21.17 -3.55 -25.41
CA THR A 11 -19.84 -2.94 -25.36
C THR A 11 -19.65 -2.08 -24.10
N ALA A 12 -20.65 -1.24 -23.76
CA ALA A 12 -20.59 -0.42 -22.56
C ALA A 12 -20.53 -1.26 -21.27
N GLN A 13 -21.28 -2.37 -21.21
CA GLN A 13 -21.25 -3.30 -20.08
C GLN A 13 -19.89 -3.99 -19.94
N ARG A 14 -19.32 -4.47 -21.06
CA ARG A 14 -17.98 -5.08 -21.09
C ARG A 14 -16.93 -4.13 -20.56
N THR A 15 -16.93 -2.89 -21.05
CA THR A 15 -16.02 -1.84 -20.58
C THR A 15 -16.20 -1.53 -19.09
N ALA A 16 -17.43 -1.54 -18.57
CA ALA A 16 -17.67 -1.34 -17.14
C ALA A 16 -17.13 -2.49 -16.28
N ILE A 17 -17.22 -3.73 -16.77
CA ILE A 17 -16.68 -4.93 -16.11
C ILE A 17 -15.15 -4.87 -16.07
N GLU A 18 -14.49 -4.60 -17.20
CA GLU A 18 -13.04 -4.43 -17.29
C GLU A 18 -12.53 -3.29 -16.39
N GLN A 19 -13.22 -2.16 -16.37
CA GLN A 19 -12.88 -1.06 -15.45
C GLN A 19 -13.01 -1.45 -13.98
N SER A 20 -14.00 -2.27 -13.63
CA SER A 20 -14.19 -2.75 -12.25
C SER A 20 -13.08 -3.70 -11.83
N GLN A 21 -12.61 -4.55 -12.75
CA GLN A 21 -11.43 -5.41 -12.55
C GLN A 21 -10.19 -4.54 -12.29
N GLN A 22 -9.93 -3.55 -13.15
CA GLN A 22 -8.80 -2.64 -13.00
C GLN A 22 -8.83 -1.89 -11.66
N LEU A 23 -10.00 -1.35 -11.28
CA LEU A 23 -10.16 -0.67 -9.99
C LEU A 23 -9.89 -1.59 -8.80
N THR A 24 -10.19 -2.89 -8.93
CA THR A 24 -9.90 -3.88 -7.88
C THR A 24 -8.40 -4.08 -7.74
N HIS A 25 -7.66 -4.21 -8.84
CA HIS A 25 -6.20 -4.26 -8.84
C HIS A 25 -5.57 -2.99 -8.26
N ASP A 26 -6.04 -1.83 -8.71
CA ASP A 26 -5.54 -0.54 -8.23
C ASP A 26 -5.75 -0.38 -6.72
N ALA A 27 -6.87 -0.87 -6.19
CA ALA A 27 -7.14 -0.86 -4.76
C ALA A 27 -6.17 -1.77 -3.97
N LEU A 28 -5.86 -2.96 -4.49
CA LEU A 28 -4.89 -3.87 -3.87
C LEU A 28 -3.49 -3.26 -3.84
N GLU A 29 -3.07 -2.65 -4.95
CA GLU A 29 -1.76 -1.99 -5.06
C GLU A 29 -1.66 -0.76 -4.14
N ALA A 30 -2.73 0.03 -4.04
CA ALA A 30 -2.80 1.16 -3.11
C ALA A 30 -2.67 0.71 -1.65
N GLN A 31 -3.30 -0.40 -1.29
CA GLN A 31 -3.19 -0.97 0.05
C GLN A 31 -1.77 -1.49 0.32
N LYS A 32 -1.14 -2.18 -0.64
CA LYS A 32 0.26 -2.61 -0.57
C LYS A 32 1.22 -1.43 -0.37
N THR A 33 1.09 -0.40 -1.20
CA THR A 33 1.91 0.83 -1.10
C THR A 33 1.77 1.50 0.28
N SER A 34 0.56 1.47 0.86
CA SER A 34 0.32 2.03 2.19
C SER A 34 1.04 1.25 3.30
N PHE A 35 1.16 -0.09 3.18
CA PHE A 35 1.95 -0.89 4.11
C PHE A 35 3.44 -0.57 4.03
N GLY A 36 4.01 -0.51 2.83
CA GLY A 36 5.42 -0.15 2.65
C GLY A 36 5.74 1.24 3.23
N ALA A 37 4.86 2.22 3.04
CA ALA A 37 5.03 3.55 3.61
C ALA A 37 5.04 3.56 5.16
N VAL A 38 4.32 2.63 5.80
CA VAL A 38 4.34 2.49 7.27
C VAL A 38 5.65 1.85 7.74
N VAL A 39 6.15 0.83 7.03
CA VAL A 39 7.46 0.22 7.30
C VAL A 39 8.56 1.27 7.22
N ASP A 40 8.62 2.03 6.12
CA ASP A 40 9.59 3.10 5.91
C ASP A 40 9.52 4.17 7.02
N ALA A 41 8.32 4.50 7.50
CA ALA A 41 8.13 5.47 8.57
C ALA A 41 8.69 4.97 9.93
N VAL A 42 8.56 3.68 10.22
CA VAL A 42 9.14 3.06 11.42
C VAL A 42 10.67 3.06 11.35
N GLU A 43 11.25 2.69 10.21
CA GLU A 43 12.70 2.71 10.00
C GLU A 43 13.27 4.14 10.10
N SER A 44 12.58 5.12 9.51
CA SER A 44 12.92 6.55 9.62
C SER A 44 12.86 7.04 11.08
N SER A 45 11.87 6.57 11.85
CA SER A 45 11.75 6.90 13.27
C SER A 45 12.95 6.38 14.08
N SER A 46 13.47 5.20 13.75
CA SER A 46 14.67 4.65 14.40
C SER A 46 15.90 5.55 14.23
N SER A 47 16.15 6.01 12.99
CA SER A 47 17.23 6.97 12.70
C SER A 47 17.05 8.31 13.42
N ALA A 48 15.80 8.76 13.56
CA ALA A 48 15.49 10.00 14.27
C ALA A 48 15.76 9.91 15.78
N VAL A 49 15.52 8.74 16.39
CA VAL A 49 15.85 8.51 17.82
C VAL A 49 17.35 8.64 18.05
N GLU A 50 18.17 8.03 17.21
CA GLU A 50 19.64 8.12 17.31
C GLU A 50 20.13 9.57 17.18
N THR A 51 19.64 10.27 16.16
CA THR A 51 19.97 11.69 15.93
C THR A 51 19.58 12.57 17.14
N ASN A 52 18.41 12.33 17.73
CA ASN A 52 17.94 13.09 18.88
C ASN A 52 18.74 12.76 20.16
N ALA A 53 19.20 11.53 20.31
CA ALA A 53 20.07 11.10 21.40
C ALA A 53 21.42 11.81 21.33
N GLU A 54 22.06 11.84 20.15
CA GLU A 54 23.31 12.56 19.93
C GLU A 54 23.15 14.06 20.20
N PHE A 55 22.07 14.67 19.72
CA PHE A 55 21.77 16.07 19.99
C PHE A 55 21.64 16.35 21.50
N THR A 56 20.92 15.49 22.21
CA THR A 56 20.70 15.62 23.66
C THR A 56 22.01 15.49 24.43
N LYS A 57 22.84 14.49 24.09
CA LYS A 57 24.19 14.31 24.66
C LYS A 57 25.04 15.57 24.43
N GLY A 58 25.08 16.08 23.20
CA GLY A 58 25.82 17.30 22.86
C GLY A 58 25.35 18.55 23.60
N ALA A 59 24.03 18.73 23.75
CA ALA A 59 23.46 19.87 24.47
C ALA A 59 23.79 19.83 25.97
N VAL A 60 23.73 18.64 26.58
CA VAL A 60 24.06 18.45 27.99
C VAL A 60 25.57 18.59 28.24
N ALA A 61 26.42 18.06 27.35
CA ALA A 61 27.87 18.27 27.41
C ALA A 61 28.21 19.76 27.37
N ALA A 62 27.61 20.52 26.45
CA ALA A 62 27.82 21.97 26.36
C ALA A 62 27.33 22.73 27.60
N TYR A 63 26.24 22.27 28.24
CA TYR A 63 25.79 22.82 29.51
C TYR A 63 26.79 22.56 30.64
N PHE A 64 27.31 21.34 30.74
CA PHE A 64 28.34 20.99 31.73
C PHE A 64 29.63 21.79 31.50
N ASP A 65 30.11 21.91 30.26
CA ASP A 65 31.29 22.71 29.92
C ASP A 65 31.13 24.19 30.37
N ALA A 66 29.93 24.77 30.18
CA ALA A 66 29.66 26.14 30.59
C ALA A 66 29.63 26.32 32.12
N VAL A 67 29.09 25.33 32.84
CA VAL A 67 29.09 25.31 34.31
C VAL A 67 30.52 25.18 34.82
N GLU A 68 31.30 24.24 34.29
CA GLU A 68 32.68 23.97 34.68
C GLU A 68 33.59 25.19 34.44
N ALA A 69 33.41 25.89 33.32
CA ALA A 69 34.11 27.15 33.02
C ALA A 69 33.78 28.29 34.01
N SER A 70 32.69 28.18 34.77
CA SER A 70 32.28 29.16 35.79
C SER A 70 32.70 28.79 37.22
N LEU A 71 33.24 27.58 37.41
CA LEU A 71 33.73 27.09 38.70
C LEU A 71 35.20 27.51 38.92
N PRO A 72 35.62 27.72 40.19
CA PRO A 72 37.04 27.86 40.53
C PRO A 72 37.81 26.55 40.25
N GLU A 73 39.14 26.62 40.07
CA GLU A 73 39.97 25.45 39.72
C GLU A 73 39.89 24.28 40.72
N ASP A 74 39.50 24.53 41.96
CA ASP A 74 39.29 23.51 43.01
C ASP A 74 37.83 23.02 43.10
N GLY A 75 37.02 23.30 42.06
CA GLY A 75 35.61 22.95 41.99
C GLY A 75 35.34 21.43 41.90
N PRO A 76 34.08 21.02 42.13
CA PRO A 76 33.70 19.61 41.97
C PRO A 76 33.83 19.16 40.51
N ASP A 77 34.36 17.95 40.32
CA ASP A 77 34.42 17.26 39.03
C ASP A 77 33.03 16.78 38.61
N LEU A 78 32.62 17.12 37.39
CA LEU A 78 31.31 16.78 36.83
C LEU A 78 31.38 15.63 35.80
N GLU A 79 32.56 15.09 35.54
CA GLU A 79 32.81 14.08 34.49
C GLU A 79 32.06 12.77 34.76
N GLU A 80 32.00 12.32 36.02
CA GLU A 80 31.24 11.13 36.41
C GLU A 80 29.73 11.30 36.18
N PHE A 81 29.19 12.51 36.40
CA PHE A 81 27.79 12.80 36.14
C PHE A 81 27.49 12.87 34.64
N ARG A 82 28.42 13.43 33.85
CA ARG A 82 28.35 13.45 32.38
C ARG A 82 28.34 12.03 31.82
N ALA A 83 29.29 11.20 32.22
CA ALA A 83 29.39 9.82 31.79
C ALA A 83 28.12 9.02 32.14
N GLN A 84 27.59 9.19 33.37
CA GLN A 84 26.37 8.53 33.78
C GLN A 84 25.14 9.00 32.96
N PHE A 85 25.07 10.28 32.60
CA PHE A 85 23.99 10.80 31.75
C PHE A 85 24.07 10.21 30.34
N GLU A 86 25.26 10.21 29.73
CA GLU A 86 25.47 9.65 28.39
C GLU A 86 25.10 8.17 28.35
N GLU A 87 25.54 7.37 29.33
CA GLU A 87 25.19 5.95 29.45
C GLU A 87 23.67 5.75 29.56
N ASN A 88 22.97 6.59 30.33
CA ASN A 88 21.51 6.49 30.45
C ASN A 88 20.79 6.84 29.13
N VAL A 89 21.27 7.85 28.41
CA VAL A 89 20.73 8.21 27.10
C VAL A 89 20.97 7.09 26.09
N ASP A 90 22.15 6.49 26.09
CA ASP A 90 22.49 5.37 25.20
C ASP A 90 21.63 4.14 25.52
N ALA A 91 21.54 3.75 26.79
CA ALA A 91 20.68 2.62 27.19
C ALA A 91 19.21 2.82 26.82
N MET A 92 18.69 4.05 26.94
CA MET A 92 17.31 4.37 26.56
C MET A 92 17.12 4.38 25.04
N THR A 93 18.11 4.86 24.30
CA THR A 93 18.16 4.87 22.83
C THR A 93 18.17 3.44 22.29
N ASP A 94 19.05 2.59 22.81
CA ASP A 94 19.17 1.19 22.41
C ASP A 94 17.86 0.44 22.64
N ALA A 95 17.22 0.62 23.80
CA ALA A 95 15.92 0.00 24.09
C ALA A 95 14.81 0.48 23.13
N GLN A 96 14.82 1.76 22.74
CA GLN A 96 13.88 2.28 21.75
C GLN A 96 14.16 1.72 20.35
N GLN A 97 15.43 1.64 19.93
CA GLN A 97 15.82 1.06 18.65
C GLN A 97 15.46 -0.42 18.55
N GLU A 98 15.73 -1.20 19.60
CA GLU A 98 15.34 -2.62 19.65
C GLU A 98 13.82 -2.77 19.50
N SER A 99 13.04 -1.96 20.22
CA SER A 99 11.58 -1.97 20.11
C SER A 99 11.10 -1.60 18.71
N LEU A 100 11.71 -0.59 18.07
CA LEU A 100 11.35 -0.17 16.71
C LEU A 100 11.74 -1.22 15.68
N SER A 101 12.90 -1.86 15.83
CA SER A 101 13.36 -2.95 14.97
C SER A 101 12.40 -4.14 15.03
N ALA A 102 11.99 -4.55 16.23
CA ALA A 102 11.01 -5.63 16.39
C ALA A 102 9.67 -5.31 15.73
N VAL A 103 9.22 -4.05 15.79
CA VAL A 103 8.01 -3.59 15.09
C VAL A 103 8.21 -3.60 13.58
N ALA A 104 9.34 -3.11 13.08
CA ALA A 104 9.66 -3.11 11.66
C ALA A 104 9.69 -4.53 11.08
N GLU A 105 10.37 -5.47 11.76
CA GLU A 105 10.41 -6.89 11.37
C GLU A 105 9.01 -7.52 11.32
N ALA A 106 8.17 -7.27 12.34
CA ALA A 106 6.81 -7.78 12.36
C ALA A 106 5.93 -7.20 11.23
N LEU A 107 6.15 -5.93 10.88
CA LEU A 107 5.46 -5.29 9.75
C LEU A 107 5.94 -5.83 8.41
N GLN A 108 7.24 -6.06 8.24
CA GLN A 108 7.80 -6.66 7.02
C GLN A 108 7.31 -8.10 6.81
N GLU A 109 7.23 -8.91 7.87
CA GLU A 109 6.63 -10.25 7.79
C GLU A 109 5.14 -10.17 7.40
N SER A 110 4.42 -9.20 7.97
CA SER A 110 3.01 -8.96 7.63
C SER A 110 2.81 -8.47 6.20
N GLU A 111 3.71 -7.62 5.69
CA GLU A 111 3.72 -7.14 4.30
C GLU A 111 3.92 -8.30 3.34
N ALA A 112 4.91 -9.17 3.58
CA ALA A 112 5.16 -10.35 2.75
C ALA A 112 3.95 -11.30 2.72
N ALA A 113 3.31 -11.53 3.88
CA ALA A 113 2.10 -12.33 3.97
C ALA A 113 0.92 -11.68 3.23
N TYR A 114 0.77 -10.35 3.33
CA TYR A 114 -0.25 -9.60 2.62
C TYR A 114 -0.02 -9.62 1.10
N ASP A 115 1.22 -9.52 0.64
CA ASP A 115 1.60 -9.61 -0.77
C ASP A 115 1.19 -10.95 -1.39
N GLU A 116 1.45 -12.05 -0.70
CA GLU A 116 1.03 -13.38 -1.15
C GLU A 116 -0.50 -13.48 -1.20
N PHE A 117 -1.19 -12.99 -0.16
CA PHE A 117 -2.65 -12.94 -0.13
C PHE A 117 -3.22 -12.09 -1.27
N ALA A 118 -2.69 -10.89 -1.49
CA ALA A 118 -3.15 -9.97 -2.52
C ALA A 118 -2.95 -10.55 -3.91
N ALA A 119 -1.82 -11.21 -4.17
CA ALA A 119 -1.57 -11.91 -5.43
C ALA A 119 -2.57 -13.05 -5.67
N SER A 120 -2.82 -13.89 -4.65
CA SER A 120 -3.82 -14.96 -4.76
C SER A 120 -5.23 -14.42 -4.95
N TYR A 121 -5.59 -13.35 -4.24
CA TYR A 121 -6.90 -12.71 -4.38
C TYR A 121 -7.07 -12.07 -5.76
N ALA A 122 -6.04 -11.41 -6.29
CA ALA A 122 -6.02 -10.84 -7.62
C ALA A 122 -6.25 -11.92 -8.71
N GLU A 123 -5.62 -13.09 -8.59
CA GLU A 123 -5.83 -14.21 -9.50
C GLU A 123 -7.28 -14.73 -9.48
N VAL A 124 -7.88 -14.84 -8.28
CA VAL A 124 -9.29 -15.24 -8.13
C VAL A 124 -10.23 -14.20 -8.74
N VAL A 125 -9.94 -12.92 -8.52
CA VAL A 125 -10.66 -11.79 -9.10
C VAL A 125 -10.60 -11.89 -10.63
N ASP A 126 -9.41 -12.02 -11.21
CA ASP A 126 -9.21 -12.11 -12.65
C ASP A 126 -9.98 -13.27 -13.27
N THR A 127 -9.84 -14.46 -12.69
CA THR A 127 -10.58 -15.66 -13.14
C THR A 127 -12.10 -15.42 -13.09
N SER A 128 -12.59 -14.74 -12.06
CA SER A 128 -14.02 -14.46 -11.91
C SER A 128 -14.51 -13.44 -12.94
N PHE A 129 -13.72 -12.38 -13.19
CA PHE A 129 -14.03 -11.36 -14.20
C PHE A 129 -13.97 -11.94 -15.62
N GLU A 130 -12.99 -12.79 -15.94
CA GLU A 130 -12.92 -13.52 -17.20
C GLU A 130 -14.16 -14.39 -17.42
N ALA A 131 -14.58 -15.17 -16.42
CA ALA A 131 -15.79 -15.99 -16.52
C ALA A 131 -17.05 -15.16 -16.76
N VAL A 132 -17.15 -13.97 -16.14
CA VAL A 132 -18.27 -13.04 -16.38
C VAL A 132 -18.21 -12.47 -17.79
N LEU A 133 -17.03 -12.10 -18.28
CA LEU A 133 -16.84 -11.59 -19.64
C LEU A 133 -17.17 -12.65 -20.70
N GLU A 134 -16.77 -13.90 -20.50
CA GLU A 134 -17.09 -15.02 -21.39
C GLU A 134 -18.60 -15.27 -21.43
N ALA A 135 -19.26 -15.31 -20.26
CA ALA A 135 -20.71 -15.45 -20.18
C ALA A 135 -21.44 -14.28 -20.85
N HIS A 136 -20.91 -13.06 -20.71
CA HIS A 136 -21.44 -11.85 -21.34
C HIS A 136 -21.31 -11.88 -22.86
N GLN A 137 -20.15 -12.32 -23.38
CA GLN A 137 -19.93 -12.52 -24.81
C GLN A 137 -20.88 -13.57 -25.38
N GLN A 138 -21.08 -14.69 -24.70
CA GLN A 138 -22.03 -15.72 -25.13
C GLN A 138 -23.48 -15.20 -25.14
N ALA A 139 -23.85 -14.31 -24.21
CA ALA A 139 -25.15 -13.65 -24.23
C ALA A 139 -25.29 -12.70 -25.44
N GLU A 140 -24.25 -11.95 -25.80
CA GLU A 140 -24.20 -11.08 -26.98
C GLU A 140 -24.38 -11.89 -28.28
N GLU A 141 -23.68 -13.01 -28.41
CA GLU A 141 -23.78 -13.91 -29.57
C GLU A 141 -25.18 -14.49 -29.71
N ASN A 142 -25.77 -14.99 -28.61
CA ASN A 142 -27.14 -15.52 -28.62
C ASN A 142 -28.18 -14.45 -28.98
N ALA A 143 -28.05 -13.24 -28.44
CA ALA A 143 -28.96 -12.14 -28.72
C ALA A 143 -28.84 -11.65 -30.18
N SER A 144 -27.62 -11.61 -30.70
CA SER A 144 -27.36 -11.28 -32.11
C SER A 144 -27.98 -12.31 -33.04
N ALA A 145 -27.78 -13.61 -32.76
CA ALA A 145 -28.38 -14.69 -33.54
C ALA A 145 -29.92 -14.66 -33.50
N MET A 146 -30.54 -14.33 -32.35
CA MET A 146 -31.99 -14.15 -32.29
C MET A 146 -32.48 -12.98 -33.14
N THR A 147 -31.76 -11.86 -33.11
CA THR A 147 -32.10 -10.67 -33.92
C THR A 147 -32.01 -10.97 -35.41
N GLU A 148 -30.93 -11.62 -35.85
CA GLU A 148 -30.76 -12.05 -37.24
C GLU A 148 -31.87 -13.01 -37.71
N ASN A 149 -32.28 -13.96 -36.85
CA ASN A 149 -33.39 -14.85 -37.15
C ASN A 149 -34.74 -14.11 -37.27
N VAL A 150 -34.98 -13.09 -36.43
CA VAL A 150 -36.20 -12.28 -36.49
C VAL A 150 -36.24 -11.44 -37.76
N ASP A 151 -35.12 -10.83 -38.14
CA ASP A 151 -35.01 -10.05 -39.39
C ASP A 151 -35.20 -10.96 -40.62
N ALA A 152 -34.61 -12.16 -40.63
CA ALA A 152 -34.79 -13.13 -41.72
C ALA A 152 -36.25 -13.57 -41.89
N VAL A 153 -36.96 -13.81 -40.79
CA VAL A 153 -38.41 -14.13 -40.83
C VAL A 153 -39.22 -12.93 -41.30
N ALA A 154 -38.90 -11.71 -40.84
CA ALA A 154 -39.60 -10.51 -41.27
C ALA A 154 -39.43 -10.22 -42.78
N GLU A 155 -38.22 -10.41 -43.33
CA GLU A 155 -37.96 -10.29 -44.76
C GLU A 155 -38.69 -11.37 -45.59
N GLU A 156 -38.83 -12.59 -45.08
CA GLU A 156 -39.59 -13.66 -45.74
C GLU A 156 -41.09 -13.34 -45.84
N PHE A 157 -41.66 -12.70 -44.81
CA PHE A 157 -43.05 -12.24 -44.80
C PHE A 157 -43.32 -11.02 -45.70
N ASP A 158 -42.34 -10.12 -45.88
CA ASP A 158 -42.47 -8.93 -46.75
C ASP A 158 -42.32 -9.26 -48.24
N VAL A 159 -41.51 -10.28 -48.59
CA VAL A 159 -41.34 -10.77 -49.97
C VAL A 159 -42.55 -11.60 -50.46
N SER A 160 -43.40 -12.07 -49.54
CA SER A 160 -44.58 -12.90 -49.85
C SER A 160 -45.92 -12.14 -49.82
N ALA A 161 -45.91 -10.82 -49.65
CA ALA A 161 -47.07 -9.91 -49.77
C ALA A 161 -47.07 -9.12 -51.10
#